data_AF-A0A396MC83-F1
#
_entry.id   AF-A0A396MC83-F1
#
_cell.length_a   1.000
_cell.length_b   1.000
_cell.length_c   1.000
_cell.angle_alpha   90.00
_cell.angle_beta   90.00
_cell.angle_gamma   90.00
#
_symmetry.space_group_name_H-M   'P 1'
#
loop_
_entity.id
_entity.type
_entity.pdbx_description
1 polymer ?
#
loop_
_entity_poly.entity_id
_entity_poly.type
_entity_poly.pdbx_seq_one_letter_code
_entity_poly.pdbx_strand_id
1 'polypeptide(L)' 'MITIKSLAKKLEIAEIRIWFLIRQRIIKTTKKGTDILVDESEVYGYLQKRPELWDKWKIDYEYCQTHKIA' A
#
# COMPACT_ATOMS: atom_id res chain seq x y z
N MET A 1 13.36 2.89 -1.81
CA MET A 1 12.31 3.03 -2.85
C MET A 1 12.00 1.67 -3.46
N ILE A 2 10.72 1.36 -3.62
CA ILE A 2 10.20 0.06 -4.07
C ILE A 2 8.98 0.27 -4.97
N THR A 3 8.64 -0.68 -5.84
CA THR A 3 7.42 -0.58 -6.65
C THR A 3 6.17 -0.69 -5.78
N ILE A 4 5.07 -0.08 -6.24
CA ILE A 4 3.76 -0.16 -5.56
C ILE A 4 3.34 -1.62 -5.33
N LYS A 5 3.47 -2.46 -6.36
CA LYS A 5 3.13 -3.89 -6.30
C LYS A 5 3.93 -4.64 -5.23
N SER A 6 5.25 -4.45 -5.19
CA SER A 6 6.10 -5.13 -4.21
C SER A 6 5.85 -4.63 -2.79
N LEU A 7 5.57 -3.33 -2.61
CA LEU A 7 5.23 -2.79 -1.30
C LEU A 7 3.87 -3.29 -0.80
N ALA A 8 2.85 -3.30 -1.66
CA ALA A 8 1.52 -3.81 -1.32
C ALA A 8 1.58 -5.27 -0.85
N LYS A 9 2.37 -6.08 -1.57
CA LYS A 9 2.62 -7.47 -1.19
C LYS A 9 3.32 -7.59 0.16
N LYS A 10 4.35 -6.77 0.43
CA LYS A 10 5.09 -6.79 1.70
C LYS A 10 4.23 -6.35 2.89
N LEU A 11 3.31 -5.41 2.66
CA LEU A 11 2.39 -4.90 3.68
C LEU A 11 1.12 -5.74 3.85
N GLU A 12 0.91 -6.72 2.97
CA GLU A 12 -0.31 -7.54 2.90
C GLU A 12 -1.57 -6.67 2.79
N ILE A 13 -1.53 -5.68 1.90
CA ILE A 13 -2.65 -4.79 1.59
C ILE A 13 -2.86 -4.71 0.08
N ALA A 14 -4.04 -4.27 -0.34
CA ALA A 14 -4.33 -4.06 -1.75
C ALA A 14 -3.52 -2.86 -2.32
N GLU A 15 -3.02 -2.98 -3.56
CA GLU A 15 -2.27 -1.91 -4.24
C GLU A 15 -3.02 -0.57 -4.27
N ILE A 16 -4.36 -0.62 -4.37
CA ILE A 16 -5.23 0.56 -4.36
C ILE A 16 -5.07 1.40 -3.08
N ARG A 17 -4.64 0.79 -1.96
CA ARG A 17 -4.38 1.50 -0.70
C ARG A 17 -3.13 2.38 -0.80
N ILE A 18 -2.08 1.91 -1.47
CA ILE A 18 -0.88 2.72 -1.73
C ILE A 18 -1.23 3.85 -2.71
N TRP A 19 -2.01 3.55 -3.76
CA TRP A 19 -2.53 4.58 -4.67
C TRP A 19 -3.36 5.65 -3.97
N PHE A 20 -4.17 5.27 -2.98
CA PHE A 20 -4.90 6.21 -2.14
C PHE A 20 -3.94 7.16 -1.40
N LEU A 21 -2.85 6.66 -0.81
CA LEU A 21 -1.85 7.50 -0.13
C LEU A 21 -1.17 8.49 -1.10
N ILE A 22 -0.85 8.04 -2.31
CA ILE A 22 -0.28 8.88 -3.37
C ILE A 22 -1.28 10.00 -3.74
N ARG A 23 -2.55 9.66 -3.96
CA ARG A 23 -3.60 10.61 -4.35
C ARG A 23 -3.84 11.67 -3.26
N GLN A 24 -3.70 11.29 -2.00
CA GLN A 24 -3.79 12.19 -0.85
C GLN A 24 -2.50 12.99 -0.59
N ARG A 25 -1.45 12.83 -1.43
CA ARG A 25 -0.14 13.46 -1.28
C ARG A 25 0.55 13.15 0.06
N ILE A 26 0.22 12.00 0.67
CA ILE A 26 0.81 11.55 1.92
C ILE A 26 2.23 11.03 1.69
N ILE A 27 2.45 10.36 0.56
CA ILE A 27 3.73 9.78 0.16
C ILE A 27 4.12 10.29 -1.23
N LYS A 28 5.43 10.42 -1.45
CA LYS A 28 5.98 10.82 -2.74
C LYS A 28 6.21 9.62 -3.64
N THR A 29 6.13 9.87 -4.94
CA THR A 29 6.43 8.88 -5.98
C THR A 29 7.60 9.34 -6.83
N THR A 30 8.36 8.37 -7.34
CA THR A 30 9.36 8.58 -8.38
C THR A 30 9.06 7.65 -9.54
N LYS A 31 9.03 8.20 -10.76
CA LYS A 31 8.89 7.40 -11.98
C LYS A 31 10.27 6.91 -12.43
N LYS A 32 10.43 5.59 -12.62
CA LYS A 32 11.64 4.98 -13.18
C LYS A 32 11.26 4.09 -14.35
N GLY A 33 11.44 4.58 -15.57
CA GLY A 33 10.94 3.91 -16.78
C GLY A 33 9.42 3.85 -16.79
N THR A 34 8.86 2.64 -16.88
CA THR A 34 7.41 2.36 -16.79
C THR A 34 6.94 2.16 -15.35
N ASP A 35 7.86 1.98 -14.40
CA ASP A 35 7.52 1.70 -13.00
C ASP A 35 7.33 2.98 -12.18
N ILE A 36 6.40 2.88 -11.23
CA ILE A 36 6.21 3.90 -10.19
C ILE A 36 6.75 3.34 -8.88
N LEU A 37 7.76 4.04 -8.38
CA LEU A 37 8.44 3.75 -7.13
C LEU A 37 7.91 4.66 -6.04
N VAL A 38 7.76 4.10 -4.84
CA VAL A 38 7.37 4.81 -3.61
C VAL A 38 8.46 4.63 -2.57
N ASP A 39 8.55 5.59 -1.65
CA ASP A 39 9.36 5.41 -0.46
C ASP A 39 8.61 4.58 0.58
N GLU A 40 9.24 3.48 0.98
CA GLU A 40 8.68 2.55 1.94
C GLU A 40 8.58 3.19 3.32
N SER A 41 9.59 3.95 3.74
CA SER A 41 9.61 4.57 5.08
C SER A 41 8.51 5.61 5.27
N GLU A 42 8.12 6.35 4.23
CA GLU A 42 6.99 7.30 4.32
C GLU A 42 5.66 6.55 4.54
N VAL A 43 5.47 5.42 3.85
CA VAL A 43 4.27 4.58 3.99
C VAL A 43 4.21 3.98 5.39
N TYR A 44 5.30 3.36 5.87
CA TYR A 44 5.34 2.80 7.22
C TYR A 44 5.17 3.87 8.28
N GLY A 45 5.85 5.02 8.15
CA GLY A 45 5.74 6.11 9.11
C GLY A 45 4.32 6.67 9.22
N TYR A 46 3.57 6.68 8.12
CA TYR A 46 2.15 7.05 8.14
C TYR A 46 1.27 5.96 8.77
N LEU A 47 1.47 4.69 8.43
CA LEU A 47 0.66 3.57 8.93
C LEU A 47 0.93 3.28 10.42
N GLN A 48 2.17 3.43 10.89
CA GLN A 48 2.50 3.29 12.32
C GLN A 48 1.78 4.32 13.20
N LYS A 49 1.50 5.52 12.66
CA LYS A 49 0.72 6.55 13.35
C LYS A 49 -0.80 6.30 13.32
N ARG A 50 -1.25 5.31 12.53
CA ARG A 50 -2.67 4.97 12.29
C ARG A 50 -2.85 3.44 12.25
N PRO A 51 -2.52 2.74 13.35
CA PRO A 51 -2.61 1.27 13.41
C PRO A 51 -4.01 0.77 13.04
N GLU A 52 -5.06 1.50 13.44
CA GLU A 52 -6.45 1.17 13.15
C GLU A 52 -6.76 1.10 11.64
N LEU A 53 -6.12 1.98 10.87
CA LEU A 53 -6.26 2.01 9.42
C LEU A 53 -5.50 0.85 8.78
N TRP A 54 -4.31 0.56 9.30
CA TRP A 54 -3.46 -0.52 8.80
C TRP A 54 -4.11 -1.89 9.03
N ASP A 55 -4.61 -2.14 10.24
CA ASP A 55 -5.27 -3.40 10.60
C ASP A 55 -6.52 -3.61 9.74
N LYS A 56 -7.35 -2.57 9.58
CA LYS A 56 -8.52 -2.63 8.69
C LYS A 56 -8.13 -3.03 7.27
N TRP A 57 -7.07 -2.45 6.71
CA TRP A 57 -6.64 -2.75 5.35
C TRP A 57 -6.10 -4.17 5.19
N LYS A 58 -5.47 -4.74 6.22
CA LYS A 58 -5.05 -6.14 6.23
C LYS A 58 -6.26 -7.07 6.27
N ILE A 59 -7.24 -6.81 7.13
CA ILE A 59 -8.48 -7.58 7.22
C ILE A 59 -9.23 -7.55 5.88
N ASP A 60 -9.39 -6.35 5.29
CA ASP A 60 -10.00 -6.20 3.96
C ASP A 60 -9.26 -7.04 2.90
N TYR A 61 -7.92 -7.01 2.94
CA TYR A 61 -7.09 -7.75 1.99
C TYR A 61 -7.23 -9.26 2.14
N GLU A 62 -7.17 -9.78 3.36
CA GLU A 62 -7.37 -11.19 3.68
C GLU A 62 -8.77 -11.67 3.29
N TYR A 63 -9.81 -10.88 3.58
CA TYR A 63 -11.18 -11.16 3.17
C TYR A 63 -11.28 -11.29 1.64
N CYS A 64 -10.68 -10.36 0.90
CA CYS A 64 -10.66 -10.44 -0.57
C CYS A 64 -9.83 -11.61 -1.10
N GLN A 65 -8.76 -12.05 -0.43
CA GLN A 65 -8.01 -13.24 -0.87
C GLN A 65 -8.81 -14.52 -0.65
N THR A 66 -9.49 -14.62 0.48
CA THR A 66 -10.27 -15.81 0.89
C THR A 66 -11.58 -15.96 0.12
N HIS A 67 -12.22 -14.85 -0.26
CA HIS A 67 -13.51 -14.82 -0.97
C HIS A 67 -13.35 -14.47 -2.45
N LYS A 68 -12.16 -14.69 -3.03
CA LYS A 68 -11.98 -14.63 -4.48
C LYS A 68 -12.94 -15.63 -5.12
N ILE A 69 -13.93 -15.12 -5.84
CA ILE A 69 -14.82 -15.93 -6.68
C ILE A 69 -13.92 -16.67 -7.67
N ALA A 70 -13.88 -18.00 -7.54
CA ALA A 70 -13.12 -18.90 -8.41
C ALA A 70 -13.72 -18.97 -9.81
#